data_AF-A0A947JHI0-F1
#
_entry.id   AF-A0A947JHI0-F1
#
_cell.length_a   1.000
_cell.length_b   1.000
_cell.length_c   1.000
_cell.angle_alpha   90.00
_cell.angle_beta   90.00
_cell.angle_gamma   90.00
#
_symmetry.space_group_name_H-M   'P 1'
#
loop_
_entity.id
_entity.type
_entity.pdbx_description
1 polymer ?
#
loop_
_entity_poly.entity_id
_entity_poly.type
_entity_poly.pdbx_seq_one_letter_code
_entity_poly.pdbx_strand_id
1 'polypeptide(L)'
;LILVKVSSCPKTKREILEVIEAVGAKIELAGEKSLCIEATGDQAKIRTLMELLKPFGILDVVRTGRVAMDTTDKGLKADGKPEVNE
;
A
#
# COMPACT_ATOMS: atom_id res chain seq x y z
N LEU A 1 4.07 0.58 2.32
CA LEU A 1 3.70 1.17 1.03
C LEU A 1 3.35 0.05 0.04
N ILE A 2 2.36 0.29 -0.82
CA ILE A 2 2.04 -0.53 -1.99
C ILE A 2 1.73 0.40 -3.18
N LEU A 3 2.15 -0.03 -4.36
CA LEU A 3 1.64 0.47 -5.64
C LEU A 3 0.88 -0.68 -6.30
N VAL A 4 -0.34 -0.40 -6.74
CA VAL A 4 -1.16 -1.37 -7.47
C VAL A 4 -1.66 -0.74 -8.75
N LYS A 5 -1.45 -1.44 -9.87
CA LYS A 5 -2.01 -1.06 -11.17
C LYS A 5 -3.24 -1.91 -11.41
N VAL A 6 -4.36 -1.28 -11.74
CA VAL A 6 -5.63 -1.95 -12.00
C VAL A 6 -6.14 -1.58 -13.38
N SER A 7 -6.78 -2.52 -14.06
CA SER A 7 -7.49 -2.24 -15.30
C SER A 7 -8.66 -1.31 -15.03
N SER A 8 -8.94 -0.42 -15.96
CA SER A 8 -10.03 0.55 -15.80
C SER A 8 -10.62 0.94 -17.15
N CYS A 9 -11.91 1.24 -17.18
CA CYS A 9 -12.58 1.91 -18.29
C CYS A 9 -13.37 3.11 -17.73
N PRO A 10 -13.94 3.99 -18.57
CA PRO A 10 -14.68 5.15 -18.09
C PRO A 10 -15.76 4.82 -17.05
N LYS A 11 -16.41 3.65 -17.15
CA LYS A 11 -17.41 3.19 -16.18
C LYS A 11 -16.78 2.78 -14.85
N THR A 12 -15.76 1.93 -14.86
CA THR A 12 -15.17 1.38 -13.63
C THR A 12 -14.27 2.38 -12.91
N LYS A 13 -13.74 3.42 -13.59
CA LYS A 13 -12.93 4.47 -12.96
C LYS A 13 -13.65 5.14 -11.79
N ARG A 14 -14.97 5.35 -11.90
CA ARG A 14 -15.76 5.97 -10.84
C ARG A 14 -15.87 5.07 -9.62
N GLU A 15 -16.16 3.79 -9.83
CA GLU A 15 -16.22 2.78 -8.76
C GLU A 15 -14.85 2.63 -8.06
N ILE A 16 -13.76 2.64 -8.84
CA ILE A 16 -12.39 2.58 -8.29
C ILE A 16 -12.09 3.82 -7.45
N LEU A 17 -12.50 5.02 -7.90
CA LEU A 17 -12.33 6.25 -7.14
C LEU A 17 -13.03 6.19 -5.77
N GLU A 18 -14.25 5.67 -5.72
CA GLU A 18 -14.99 5.49 -4.47
C GLU A 18 -14.28 4.53 -3.51
N VAL A 19 -13.71 3.43 -4.02
CA VAL A 19 -12.87 2.50 -3.24
C VAL A 19 -11.64 3.20 -2.68
N ILE A 20 -10.94 3.98 -3.52
CA ILE A 20 -9.72 4.70 -3.14
C ILE A 20 -10.02 5.74 -2.05
N GLU A 21 -11.12 6.47 -2.17
CA GLU A 21 -11.56 7.45 -1.18
C GLU A 21 -11.90 6.76 0.16
N ALA A 22 -12.69 5.67 0.13
CA ALA A 22 -13.07 4.93 1.32
C ALA A 22 -11.88 4.33 2.10
N VAL A 23 -10.83 3.91 1.39
CA VAL A 23 -9.62 3.36 2.01
C VAL A 23 -8.61 4.45 2.41
N GLY A 24 -8.75 5.67 1.89
CA GLY A 24 -7.72 6.71 2.03
C GLY A 24 -6.42 6.31 1.34
N ALA A 25 -6.53 5.92 0.06
CA ALA A 25 -5.44 5.70 -0.88
C ALA A 25 -5.35 6.88 -1.88
N LYS A 26 -4.38 6.87 -2.79
CA LYS A 26 -4.18 7.94 -3.78
C LYS A 26 -4.01 7.38 -5.18
N ILE A 27 -4.54 8.07 -6.19
CA ILE A 27 -4.19 7.79 -7.60
C ILE A 27 -2.92 8.55 -7.93
N GLU A 28 -1.86 7.84 -8.30
CA GLU A 28 -0.62 8.45 -8.78
C GLU A 28 -0.61 8.63 -10.30
N LEU A 29 -1.27 7.73 -11.05
CA LEU A 29 -1.38 7.83 -12.51
C LEU A 29 -2.73 7.34 -13.00
N ALA A 30 -3.38 8.13 -13.85
CA ALA A 30 -4.64 7.76 -14.51
C ALA A 30 -4.41 7.62 -16.03
N GLY A 31 -4.32 6.40 -16.53
CA GLY A 31 -4.29 6.10 -17.96
C GLY A 31 -5.68 5.84 -18.53
N GLU A 32 -5.80 5.70 -19.85
CA GLU A 32 -7.09 5.39 -20.49
C GLU A 32 -7.66 4.03 -20.05
N LYS A 33 -6.77 3.02 -19.98
CA LYS A 33 -7.11 1.61 -19.72
C LYS A 33 -6.69 1.10 -18.34
N SER A 34 -6.05 1.93 -17.53
CA SER A 34 -5.58 1.53 -16.19
C SER A 34 -5.40 2.71 -15.24
N LEU A 35 -5.45 2.43 -13.94
CA LEU A 35 -5.07 3.37 -12.88
C LEU A 35 -3.92 2.76 -12.08
N CYS A 36 -2.95 3.60 -11.69
CA CYS A 36 -1.95 3.26 -10.67
C CYS A 36 -2.32 3.95 -9.37
N ILE A 37 -2.39 3.16 -8.30
CA ILE A 37 -2.88 3.56 -6.99
C ILE A 37 -1.76 3.32 -5.98
N GLU A 38 -1.49 4.32 -5.16
CA GLU A 38 -0.60 4.23 -4.00
C GLU A 38 -1.41 4.10 -2.71
N ALA A 39 -0.95 3.23 -1.81
CA ALA A 39 -1.43 3.22 -0.44
C ALA A 39 -0.32 2.96 0.57
N THR A 40 -0.45 3.61 1.73
CA THR A 40 0.37 3.38 2.91
C THR A 40 -0.53 3.06 4.10
N GLY A 41 -0.09 2.10 4.92
CA GLY A 41 -0.83 1.61 6.07
C GLY A 41 -0.30 0.27 6.55
N ASP A 42 -0.97 -0.27 7.55
CA ASP A 42 -0.73 -1.62 8.07
C ASP A 42 -1.17 -2.71 7.08
N GLN A 43 -0.93 -3.97 7.44
CA GLN A 43 -1.31 -5.07 6.58
C GLN A 43 -2.81 -5.20 6.35
N ALA A 44 -3.64 -4.85 7.34
CA ALA A 44 -5.08 -4.98 7.25
C ALA A 44 -5.62 -4.00 6.20
N LYS A 45 -5.22 -2.73 6.26
CA LYS A 45 -5.58 -1.70 5.27
C LYS A 45 -5.13 -2.10 3.86
N ILE A 46 -3.89 -2.57 3.70
CA ILE A 46 -3.38 -2.98 2.39
C ILE A 46 -4.14 -4.21 1.86
N ARG A 47 -4.49 -5.16 2.72
CA ARG A 47 -5.28 -6.33 2.33
C ARG A 47 -6.69 -5.93 1.89
N THR A 48 -7.37 -5.08 2.64
CA THR A 48 -8.71 -4.57 2.28
C THR A 48 -8.69 -3.87 0.93
N LEU A 49 -7.70 -3.00 0.67
CA LEU A 49 -7.55 -2.36 -0.64
C LEU A 49 -7.43 -3.38 -1.78
N MET A 50 -6.56 -4.37 -1.62
CA MET A 50 -6.33 -5.41 -2.62
C MET A 50 -7.60 -6.24 -2.89
N GLU A 51 -8.37 -6.56 -1.85
CA GLU A 51 -9.62 -7.31 -1.96
C GLU A 51 -10.70 -6.51 -2.69
N LEU A 52 -10.84 -5.21 -2.37
CA LEU A 52 -11.78 -4.31 -3.04
C LEU A 52 -11.39 -4.04 -4.50
N LEU A 53 -10.09 -4.03 -4.82
CA LEU A 53 -9.61 -3.78 -6.17
C LEU A 53 -9.58 -5.02 -7.08
N LYS A 54 -9.61 -6.22 -6.48
CA LYS A 54 -9.56 -7.50 -7.20
C LYS A 54 -10.59 -7.62 -8.35
N PRO A 55 -11.86 -7.18 -8.20
CA PRO A 55 -12.87 -7.28 -9.26
C PRO A 55 -12.55 -6.46 -10.51
N PHE A 56 -11.79 -5.36 -10.38
CA PHE A 56 -11.43 -4.51 -11.52
C PHE A 56 -10.31 -5.09 -12.38
N GLY A 57 -9.65 -6.16 -11.92
CA GLY A 57 -8.52 -6.78 -12.60
C GLY A 57 -7.21 -6.08 -12.25
N ILE A 58 -6.50 -6.65 -11.27
CA ILE A 58 -5.15 -6.21 -10.88
C ILE A 58 -4.16 -6.61 -11.99
N LEU A 59 -3.46 -5.62 -12.53
CA LEU A 59 -2.47 -5.78 -13.60
C LEU A 59 -1.06 -5.95 -13.05
N ASP A 60 -0.74 -5.24 -11.96
CA ASP A 60 0.59 -5.24 -11.37
C ASP A 60 0.54 -4.83 -9.89
N VAL A 61 1.50 -5.32 -9.10
CA VAL A 61 1.60 -5.05 -7.68
C VAL A 61 3.06 -4.95 -7.26
N VAL A 62 3.44 -3.81 -6.68
CA VAL A 62 4.77 -3.59 -6.09
C VAL A 62 4.62 -3.22 -4.62
N ARG A 63 5.41 -3.85 -3.75
CA ARG A 63 5.36 -3.63 -2.30
C ARG A 63 6.75 -3.45 -1.73
N THR A 64 6.88 -2.54 -0.78
CA THR A 64 8.13 -2.30 -0.05
C THR A 64 8.39 -3.31 1.07
N GLY A 65 7.43 -4.18 1.39
CA GLY A 65 7.44 -4.94 2.63
C GLY A 65 7.11 -4.07 3.85
N ARG A 66 7.37 -4.60 5.05
CA ARG A 66 7.23 -3.83 6.30
C ARG A 66 8.45 -2.93 6.45
N VAL A 67 8.18 -1.65 6.71
CA VAL A 67 9.20 -0.67 7.08
C VAL A 67 8.79 -0.15 8.46
N ALA A 68 9.73 -0.17 9.40
CA ALA A 68 9.52 0.27 10.77
C ALA A 68 10.70 1.12 11.21
N MET A 69 10.45 2.09 12.08
CA MET A 69 11.44 2.93 12.71
C MET A 69 11.11 2.99 14.19
N ASP A 70 12.11 2.86 15.04
CA ASP A 70 11.94 3.07 16.48
C ASP A 70 11.55 4.54 16.72
N THR A 71 10.51 4.76 17.54
CA THR A 71 9.99 6.09 17.84
C THR A 71 10.64 6.71 19.07
N THR A 72 11.58 6.02 19.70
CA THR A 72 12.29 6.54 20.87
C THR A 72 13.37 7.53 20.45
N ASP A 73 13.53 8.62 21.23
CA ASP A 73 14.62 9.59 21.06
C ASP A 73 16.00 9.03 21.49
N LYS A 74 16.07 7.72 21.79
CA LYS A 74 17.33 7.05 22.03
C LYS A 74 17.96 6.80 20.66
N GLY A 75 19.00 7.58 20.33
CA GLY A 75 19.76 7.43 19.10
C GLY A 75 20.09 5.96 18.82
N LEU A 76 20.09 5.60 17.53
CA LEU A 76 20.31 4.24 17.03
C LEU A 76 21.45 3.55 17.81
N LYS A 77 21.09 2.59 18.67
CA LYS A 77 22.08 1.66 19.19
C LYS A 77 22.45 0.74 18.04
N ALA A 78 23.69 0.87 17.55
CA ALA A 78 24.25 -0.12 16.64
C ALA A 78 24.08 -1.51 17.26
N ASP A 79 23.63 -2.48 16.47
CA ASP A 79 23.38 -3.88 16.84
C ASP A 79 24.52 -4.45 17.72
N GLY A 80 24.35 -4.31 19.04
CA GLY A 80 25.17 -4.95 20.05
C GLY A 80 24.43 -6.21 20.43
N LYS A 81 25.03 -7.36 20.10
CA LYS A 81 24.58 -8.72 20.46
C LYS A 81 23.94 -8.75 21.86
N PRO A 82 22.94 -9.63 22.09
CA PRO A 82 22.35 -9.78 23.42
C PRO A 82 23.44 -10.04 24.45
N GLU A 83 23.57 -9.14 25.43
CA GLU A 83 24.32 -9.41 26.65
C GLU A 83 23.61 -10.57 27.36
N VAL A 84 24.22 -11.75 27.26
CA VAL A 84 23.83 -12.92 28.03
C VAL A 84 24.33 -12.66 29.45
N ASN A 85 23.43 -12.30 30.35
CA ASN A 85 23.74 -12.32 31.77
C ASN A 85 23.52 -13.74 32.27
N GLU A 86 24.62 -14.36 32.73
CA GLU A 86 24.65 -15.63 33.47
C GLU A 86 23.86 -15.56 34.79
#